data_AF-A0A8J6BGH6-F1
#
_entry.id   AF-A0A8J6BGH6-F1
#
_cell.length_a   1.000
_cell.length_b   1.000
_cell.length_c   1.000
_cell.angle_alpha   90.00
_cell.angle_beta   90.00
_cell.angle_gamma   90.00
#
_symmetry.space_group_name_H-M   'P 1'
#
loop_
_entity.id
_entity.type
_entity.pdbx_description
1 polymer ?
#
loop_
_entity_poly.entity_id
_entity_poly.type
_entity_poly.pdbx_seq_one_letter_code
_entity_poly.pdbx_strand_id
1 'polypeptide(L)'
;MIRASSSDRIEPRDLDPILAEVTLMSARTELYLRFIKRRITSDFEVGDATVAEEVKQEHQQNLDKLLKHCLLSRSMQEVIGCYITMEEYYMRESVNKAVAMDTCERGQLISSMVDDIFYIVKKCIGRALSSSNIDCLCAMINLSTTMMESDFREVLCNKLRMGFPATTLQDIQRGVTSAVSIMHSSLQQGKFDTKGIESNDEAKMSFLVCLNNVEVCSENIVTLKKNLEVGGHFLQVHSQEILALLHTFLAHCGAGEVLEELLQL
;
A
#
# COMPACT_ATOMS: atom_id res chain seq x y z
N MET A 1 15.95 22.00 21.36
CA MET A 1 15.77 21.64 19.94
C MET A 1 16.89 20.66 19.58
N ILE A 2 16.63 19.36 19.73
CA ILE A 2 17.61 18.31 19.42
C ILE A 2 17.53 18.10 17.91
N ARG A 3 18.57 18.51 17.17
CA ARG A 3 18.79 18.06 15.80
C ARG A 3 19.21 16.60 15.88
N ALA A 4 18.34 15.68 15.48
CA ALA A 4 18.74 14.30 15.22
C ALA A 4 19.69 14.29 14.02
N SER A 5 20.90 13.77 14.22
CA SER A 5 21.83 13.42 13.15
C SER A 5 21.20 12.35 12.27
N SER A 6 21.40 12.45 10.95
CA SER A 6 20.94 11.46 9.97
C SER A 6 21.54 10.05 10.13
N SER A 7 22.39 9.81 11.14
CA SER A 7 23.01 8.50 11.42
C SER A 7 22.27 7.65 12.46
N ASP A 8 21.19 8.14 13.06
CA ASP A 8 20.44 7.41 14.11
C ASP A 8 19.12 6.78 13.62
N ARG A 9 18.80 6.91 12.33
CA ARG A 9 17.61 6.26 11.76
C ARG A 9 17.94 4.83 11.34
N ILE A 10 17.12 3.88 11.79
CA ILE A 10 17.19 2.48 11.37
C ILE A 10 16.81 2.40 9.89
N GLU A 11 17.65 1.75 9.09
CA GLU A 11 17.32 1.51 7.69
C GLU A 11 16.18 0.48 7.60
N PRO A 12 15.17 0.67 6.73
CA PRO A 12 14.07 -0.28 6.60
C PRO A 12 14.53 -1.71 6.32
N ARG A 13 15.59 -1.86 5.53
CA ARG A 13 16.16 -3.17 5.19
C ARG A 13 16.66 -3.95 6.41
N ASP A 14 17.10 -3.25 7.46
CA ASP A 14 17.58 -3.90 8.68
C ASP A 14 16.45 -4.50 9.52
N LEU A 15 15.20 -4.06 9.29
CA LEU A 15 14.02 -4.62 9.94
C LEU A 15 13.55 -5.94 9.32
N ASP A 16 13.91 -6.23 8.06
CA ASP A 16 13.42 -7.41 7.33
C ASP A 16 13.62 -8.73 8.10
N PRO A 17 14.81 -9.03 8.66
CA PRO A 17 15.02 -10.26 9.42
C PRO A 17 14.17 -10.31 10.69
N ILE A 18 14.01 -9.18 11.38
CA ILE A 18 13.23 -9.09 12.62
C ILE A 18 11.75 -9.34 12.33
N LEU A 19 11.22 -8.68 11.30
CA LEU A 19 9.83 -8.85 10.86
C LEU A 19 9.58 -10.31 10.44
N ALA A 20 10.53 -10.94 9.74
CA ALA A 20 10.43 -12.36 9.38
C ALA A 20 10.40 -13.29 10.60
N GLU A 21 11.28 -13.08 11.59
CA GLU A 21 11.29 -13.90 12.80
C GLU A 21 10.01 -13.74 13.63
N VAL A 22 9.48 -12.51 13.77
CA VAL A 22 8.23 -12.29 14.50
C VAL A 22 7.04 -12.99 13.82
N THR A 23 6.96 -12.93 12.49
CA THR A 23 5.89 -13.67 11.78
C THR A 23 6.04 -15.18 11.92
N LEU A 24 7.26 -15.71 11.89
CA LEU A 24 7.52 -17.14 12.14
C LEU A 24 7.14 -17.55 13.57
N MET A 25 7.44 -16.72 14.57
CA MET A 25 7.04 -16.94 15.95
C MET A 25 5.51 -16.98 16.10
N SER A 26 4.81 -16.04 15.47
CA SER A 26 3.34 -16.02 15.44
C SER A 26 2.76 -17.28 14.81
N ALA A 27 3.25 -17.68 13.64
CA ALA A 27 2.77 -18.85 12.93
C ALA A 27 2.93 -20.14 13.74
N ARG A 28 4.09 -20.29 14.41
CA ARG A 28 4.35 -21.43 15.30
C ARG A 28 3.46 -21.43 16.54
N THR A 29 3.19 -20.24 17.10
CA THR A 29 2.28 -20.08 18.23
C THR A 29 0.87 -20.49 17.87
N GLU A 30 0.34 -20.02 16.73
CA GLU A 30 -0.97 -20.40 16.21
C GLU A 30 -1.09 -21.89 15.93
N LEU A 31 -0.05 -22.48 15.31
CA LEU A 31 0.00 -23.92 15.04
C LEU A 31 -0.03 -24.73 16.35
N TYR A 32 0.73 -24.31 17.35
CA TYR A 32 0.76 -24.95 18.67
C TYR A 32 -0.59 -24.85 19.37
N LEU A 33 -1.20 -23.67 19.44
CA LEU A 33 -2.51 -23.46 20.08
C LEU A 33 -3.60 -24.29 19.38
N ARG A 34 -3.57 -24.36 18.05
CA ARG A 34 -4.50 -25.20 17.27
C ARG A 34 -4.30 -26.68 17.56
N PHE A 35 -3.06 -27.13 17.69
CA PHE A 35 -2.74 -28.50 18.08
C PHE A 35 -3.29 -28.82 19.48
N ILE A 36 -3.07 -27.96 20.46
CA ILE A 36 -3.60 -28.13 21.83
C ILE A 36 -5.12 -28.16 21.81
N LYS A 37 -5.77 -27.20 21.13
CA LYS A 37 -7.23 -27.16 20.96
C LYS A 37 -7.75 -28.49 20.43
N ARG A 38 -7.18 -28.97 19.32
CA ARG A 38 -7.61 -30.21 18.68
C ARG A 38 -7.47 -31.43 19.59
N ARG A 39 -6.39 -31.52 20.37
CA ARG A 39 -6.20 -32.63 21.32
C ARG A 39 -7.22 -32.61 22.45
N ILE A 40 -7.41 -31.46 23.09
CA ILE A 40 -8.34 -31.35 24.21
C ILE A 40 -9.79 -31.53 23.72
N THR A 41 -10.15 -30.98 22.57
CA THR A 41 -11.48 -31.21 21.98
C THR A 41 -11.72 -32.70 21.70
N SER A 42 -10.72 -33.46 21.25
CA SER A 42 -10.84 -34.91 21.08
C SER A 42 -11.08 -35.65 22.41
N ASP A 43 -10.47 -35.17 23.51
CA ASP A 43 -10.69 -35.74 24.84
C ASP A 43 -12.11 -35.40 25.35
N PHE A 44 -12.60 -34.19 25.07
CA PHE A 44 -13.99 -33.79 25.36
C PHE A 44 -15.00 -34.65 24.59
N GLU A 45 -14.77 -34.95 23.31
CA GLU A 45 -15.67 -35.81 22.52
C GLU A 45 -15.89 -37.19 23.16
N VAL A 46 -14.87 -37.74 23.82
CA VAL A 46 -14.96 -39.02 24.52
C VAL A 46 -15.53 -38.86 25.93
N GLY A 47 -15.00 -37.90 26.70
CA GLY A 47 -15.39 -37.67 28.10
C GLY A 47 -16.81 -37.14 28.27
N ASP A 48 -17.27 -36.34 27.30
CA ASP A 48 -18.58 -35.70 27.33
C ASP A 48 -19.64 -36.47 26.51
N ALA A 49 -19.38 -37.71 26.10
CA ALA A 49 -20.26 -38.48 25.22
C ALA A 49 -21.70 -38.60 25.75
N THR A 50 -21.89 -38.59 27.08
CA THR A 50 -23.20 -38.78 27.73
C THR A 50 -23.68 -37.58 28.54
N VAL A 51 -22.92 -36.48 28.59
CA VAL A 51 -23.37 -35.26 29.31
C VAL A 51 -24.25 -34.39 28.43
N ALA A 52 -25.01 -33.51 29.08
CA ALA A 52 -25.91 -32.58 28.41
C ALA A 52 -25.16 -31.61 27.49
N GLU A 53 -25.82 -31.15 26.43
CA GLU A 53 -25.19 -30.33 25.38
C GLU A 53 -24.72 -28.96 25.91
N GLU A 54 -25.41 -28.44 26.93
CA GLU A 54 -25.02 -27.20 27.62
C GLU A 54 -23.64 -27.33 28.27
N VAL A 55 -23.34 -28.50 28.84
CA VAL A 55 -22.05 -28.78 29.50
C VAL A 55 -20.93 -28.88 28.46
N LYS A 56 -21.18 -29.53 27.33
CA LYS A 56 -20.22 -29.58 26.20
C LYS A 56 -19.88 -28.18 25.70
N GLN A 57 -20.91 -27.34 25.55
CA GLN A 57 -20.72 -25.96 25.09
C GLN A 57 -19.91 -25.15 26.12
N GLU A 58 -20.18 -25.33 27.42
CA GLU A 58 -19.41 -24.69 28.49
C GLU A 58 -17.94 -25.11 28.46
N HIS A 59 -17.63 -26.41 28.36
CA HIS A 59 -16.26 -26.91 28.25
C HIS A 59 -15.53 -26.33 27.04
N GLN A 60 -16.18 -26.27 25.87
CA GLN A 60 -15.60 -25.71 24.66
C GLN A 60 -15.34 -24.19 24.80
N GLN A 61 -16.26 -23.45 25.41
CA GLN A 61 -16.08 -22.02 25.69
C GLN A 61 -14.94 -21.77 26.69
N ASN A 62 -14.83 -22.59 27.74
CA ASN A 62 -13.76 -22.50 28.73
C ASN A 62 -12.40 -22.79 28.11
N LEU A 63 -12.30 -23.79 27.23
CA LEU A 63 -11.08 -24.07 26.47
C LEU A 63 -10.70 -22.90 25.56
N ASP A 64 -11.66 -22.34 24.81
CA ASP A 64 -11.39 -21.21 23.94
C ASP A 64 -10.94 -19.98 24.72
N LYS A 65 -11.56 -19.71 25.88
CA LYS A 65 -11.15 -18.64 26.80
C LYS A 65 -9.76 -18.87 27.35
N LEU A 66 -9.44 -20.10 27.77
CA LEU A 66 -8.13 -20.47 28.28
C LEU A 66 -7.04 -20.25 27.23
N LEU A 67 -7.25 -20.75 26.00
CA LEU A 67 -6.26 -20.61 24.93
C LEU A 67 -6.09 -19.15 24.50
N LYS A 68 -7.17 -18.38 24.39
CA LYS A 68 -7.10 -16.94 24.06
C LYS A 68 -6.38 -16.11 25.12
N HIS A 69 -6.54 -16.46 26.39
CA HIS A 69 -5.99 -15.69 27.50
C HIS A 69 -4.87 -16.41 28.25
N CYS A 70 -4.21 -17.42 27.66
CA CYS A 70 -3.00 -17.98 28.26
C CYS A 70 -1.83 -16.98 28.12
N LEU A 71 -0.78 -17.19 28.90
CA LEU A 71 0.40 -16.30 28.87
C LEU A 71 1.01 -16.21 27.48
N LEU A 72 1.14 -17.35 26.78
CA LEU A 72 1.69 -17.41 25.42
C LEU A 72 0.91 -16.51 24.45
N SER A 73 -0.41 -16.61 24.44
CA SER A 73 -1.26 -15.80 23.56
C SER A 73 -1.14 -14.31 23.85
N ARG A 74 -1.14 -13.90 25.13
CA ARG A 74 -0.96 -12.49 25.50
C ARG A 74 0.42 -11.96 25.10
N SER A 75 1.48 -12.72 25.37
CA SER A 75 2.83 -12.32 24.97
C SER A 75 2.98 -12.23 23.45
N MET A 76 2.34 -13.13 22.70
CA MET A 76 2.35 -13.06 21.24
C MET A 76 1.56 -11.85 20.72
N GLN A 77 0.45 -11.48 21.36
CA GLN A 77 -0.30 -10.26 21.02
C GLN A 77 0.54 -9.00 21.21
N GLU A 78 1.30 -8.90 22.31
CA GLU A 78 2.22 -7.78 22.54
C GLU A 78 3.30 -7.68 21.47
N VAL A 79 3.93 -8.82 21.13
CA VAL A 79 4.97 -8.88 20.09
C VAL A 79 4.39 -8.56 18.70
N ILE A 80 3.17 -9.00 18.39
CA ILE A 80 2.46 -8.62 17.16
C ILE A 80 2.15 -7.12 17.13
N GLY A 81 1.81 -6.51 18.27
CA GLY A 81 1.65 -5.06 18.38
C GLY A 81 2.92 -4.32 17.97
N CYS A 82 4.09 -4.76 18.46
CA CYS A 82 5.38 -4.20 18.03
C CYS A 82 5.67 -4.44 16.54
N TYR A 83 5.34 -5.63 16.03
CA TYR A 83 5.48 -5.95 14.60
C TYR A 83 4.71 -4.97 13.72
N ILE A 84 3.44 -4.68 14.03
CA ILE A 84 2.60 -3.79 13.24
C ILE A 84 3.27 -2.41 13.11
N THR A 85 3.78 -1.85 14.21
CA THR A 85 4.49 -0.57 14.20
C THR A 85 5.78 -0.60 13.37
N MET A 86 6.58 -1.68 13.49
CA MET A 86 7.81 -1.82 12.71
C MET A 86 7.52 -1.99 11.21
N GLU A 87 6.48 -2.76 10.88
CA GLU A 87 6.05 -3.04 9.50
C GLU A 87 5.49 -1.77 8.84
N GLU A 88 4.72 -0.97 9.58
CA GLU A 88 4.25 0.35 9.14
C GLU A 88 5.43 1.29 8.79
N TYR A 89 6.42 1.38 9.69
CA TYR A 89 7.62 2.18 9.44
C TYR A 89 8.39 1.65 8.23
N TYR A 90 8.60 0.33 8.15
CA TYR A 90 9.26 -0.33 7.03
C TYR A 90 8.58 0.03 5.70
N MET A 91 7.26 -0.11 5.62
CA MET A 91 6.48 0.13 4.42
C MET A 91 6.60 1.59 3.98
N ARG A 92 6.36 2.53 4.89
CA ARG A 92 6.40 3.97 4.60
C ARG A 92 7.77 4.42 4.10
N GLU A 93 8.84 4.08 4.81
CA GLU A 93 10.18 4.53 4.42
C GLU A 93 10.65 3.84 3.12
N SER A 94 10.24 2.58 2.88
CA SER A 94 10.54 1.89 1.62
C SER A 94 9.81 2.53 0.44
N VAL A 95 8.54 2.91 0.63
CA VAL A 95 7.74 3.61 -0.39
C VAL A 95 8.32 5.00 -0.67
N ASN A 96 8.64 5.77 0.38
CA ASN A 96 9.29 7.08 0.23
C ASN A 96 10.60 6.96 -0.57
N LYS A 97 11.38 5.91 -0.32
CA LYS A 97 12.61 5.63 -1.07
C LYS A 97 12.32 5.27 -2.53
N ALA A 98 11.31 4.44 -2.80
CA ALA A 98 10.89 4.10 -4.16
C ALA A 98 10.45 5.35 -4.96
N VAL A 99 9.68 6.23 -4.32
CA VAL A 99 9.26 7.52 -4.91
C VAL A 99 10.47 8.42 -5.21
N ALA A 100 11.43 8.50 -4.29
CA ALA A 100 12.64 9.31 -4.47
C ALA A 100 13.58 8.75 -5.56
N MET A 101 13.55 7.44 -5.79
CA MET A 101 14.32 6.74 -6.82
C MET A 101 13.53 6.53 -8.12
N ASP A 102 12.37 7.17 -8.27
CA ASP A 102 11.50 6.97 -9.43
C ASP A 102 12.21 7.34 -10.73
N THR A 103 12.13 6.44 -11.71
CA THR A 103 12.69 6.65 -13.04
C THR A 103 11.72 6.20 -14.11
N CYS A 104 11.69 6.93 -15.22
CA CYS A 104 10.97 6.54 -16.43
C CYS A 104 11.99 6.46 -17.57
N GLU A 105 12.30 5.24 -18.01
CA GLU A 105 13.19 5.04 -19.15
C GLU A 105 12.53 5.48 -20.46
N ARG A 106 13.33 5.88 -21.45
CA ARG A 106 12.81 6.33 -22.74
C ARG A 106 12.07 5.19 -23.44
N GLY A 107 10.81 5.44 -23.79
CA GLY A 107 9.94 4.47 -24.46
C GLY A 107 9.06 3.66 -23.51
N GLN A 108 9.24 3.80 -22.19
CA GLN A 108 8.31 3.25 -21.21
C GLN A 108 7.09 4.15 -21.06
N LEU A 109 5.94 3.53 -20.79
CA LEU A 109 4.67 4.22 -20.58
C LEU A 109 4.38 4.48 -19.10
N ILE A 110 5.06 3.77 -18.20
CA ILE A 110 4.96 3.89 -16.75
C ILE A 110 6.36 4.07 -16.15
N SER A 111 6.39 4.57 -14.92
CA SER A 111 7.63 4.73 -14.17
C SER A 111 7.88 3.55 -13.22
N SER A 112 9.14 3.32 -12.84
CA SER A 112 9.56 2.22 -11.97
C SER A 112 8.88 2.24 -10.59
N MET A 113 8.51 3.44 -10.11
CA MET A 113 7.84 3.64 -8.82
C MET A 113 6.57 2.79 -8.64
N VAL A 114 5.78 2.58 -9.70
CA VAL A 114 4.55 1.79 -9.59
C VAL A 114 4.88 0.36 -9.19
N ASP A 115 5.76 -0.30 -9.93
CA ASP A 115 6.13 -1.69 -9.64
C ASP A 115 6.82 -1.83 -8.27
N ASP A 116 7.69 -0.90 -7.91
CA ASP A 116 8.40 -0.92 -6.63
C ASP A 116 7.43 -0.80 -5.44
N ILE A 117 6.47 0.12 -5.50
CA ILE A 117 5.48 0.33 -4.43
C ILE A 117 4.58 -0.90 -4.28
N PHE A 118 4.08 -1.46 -5.40
CA PHE A 118 3.24 -2.65 -5.33
C PHE A 118 4.02 -3.88 -4.89
N TYR A 119 5.31 -3.96 -5.18
CA TYR A 119 6.19 -4.99 -4.63
C TYR A 119 6.29 -4.88 -3.11
N ILE A 120 6.52 -3.67 -2.58
CA ILE A 120 6.61 -3.41 -1.13
C ILE A 120 5.29 -3.78 -0.44
N VAL A 121 4.15 -3.31 -0.96
CA VAL A 121 2.82 -3.62 -0.40
C VAL A 121 2.56 -5.12 -0.38
N LYS A 122 2.78 -5.81 -1.51
CA LYS A 122 2.63 -7.26 -1.61
C LYS A 122 3.53 -8.00 -0.62
N LYS A 123 4.76 -7.53 -0.41
CA LYS A 123 5.70 -8.11 0.55
C LYS A 123 5.19 -7.99 1.98
N CYS A 124 4.73 -6.80 2.39
CA CYS A 124 4.23 -6.57 3.76
C CYS A 124 2.98 -7.40 4.05
N ILE A 125 2.03 -7.43 3.10
CA ILE A 125 0.80 -8.24 3.22
C ILE A 125 1.13 -9.74 3.21
N GLY A 126 2.04 -10.20 2.34
CA GLY A 126 2.45 -11.60 2.28
C GLY A 126 3.16 -12.07 3.55
N ARG A 127 3.95 -11.19 4.17
CA ARG A 127 4.57 -11.43 5.48
C ARG A 127 3.51 -11.52 6.59
N ALA A 128 2.57 -10.57 6.65
CA ALA A 128 1.46 -10.62 7.60
C ALA A 128 0.60 -11.88 7.43
N LEU A 129 0.32 -12.31 6.19
CA LEU A 129 -0.39 -13.56 5.90
C LEU A 129 0.37 -14.77 6.47
N SER A 130 1.70 -14.79 6.34
CA SER A 130 2.55 -15.87 6.85
C SER A 130 2.54 -15.97 8.38
N SER A 131 2.14 -14.92 9.09
CA SER A 131 2.02 -14.92 10.57
C SER A 131 0.89 -15.83 11.10
N SER A 132 -0.02 -16.27 10.23
CA SER A 132 -1.24 -17.03 10.58
C SER A 132 -2.18 -16.33 11.57
N ASN A 133 -2.03 -15.01 11.77
CA ASN A 133 -2.83 -14.20 12.66
C ASN A 133 -3.73 -13.24 11.86
N ILE A 134 -5.06 -13.34 12.02
CA ILE A 134 -6.04 -12.51 11.29
C ILE A 134 -5.89 -11.05 11.64
N ASP A 135 -5.82 -10.74 12.93
CA ASP A 135 -5.80 -9.36 13.42
C ASP A 135 -4.58 -8.62 12.86
N CYS A 136 -3.43 -9.31 12.80
CA CYS A 136 -2.22 -8.83 12.15
C CYS A 136 -2.42 -8.58 10.65
N LEU A 137 -3.03 -9.53 9.93
CA LEU A 137 -3.30 -9.38 8.50
C LEU A 137 -4.27 -8.23 8.22
N CYS A 138 -5.36 -8.10 8.98
CA CYS A 138 -6.32 -7.02 8.87
C CYS A 138 -5.66 -5.66 9.14
N ALA A 139 -4.87 -5.55 10.21
CA ALA A 139 -4.10 -4.35 10.48
C ALA A 139 -3.17 -3.98 9.32
N MET A 140 -2.49 -4.97 8.74
CA MET A 140 -1.54 -4.72 7.66
C MET A 140 -2.20 -4.36 6.32
N ILE A 141 -3.38 -4.91 6.04
CA ILE A 141 -4.19 -4.49 4.89
C ILE A 141 -4.65 -3.05 5.09
N ASN A 142 -5.16 -2.70 6.28
CA ASN A 142 -5.59 -1.33 6.57
C ASN A 142 -4.45 -0.33 6.43
N LEU A 143 -3.26 -0.65 6.97
CA LEU A 143 -2.06 0.16 6.81
C LEU A 143 -1.64 0.31 5.34
N SER A 144 -1.68 -0.78 4.58
CA SER A 144 -1.39 -0.75 3.14
C SER A 144 -2.37 0.17 2.40
N THR A 145 -3.66 0.06 2.71
CA THR A 145 -4.68 0.91 2.09
C THR A 145 -4.47 2.38 2.45
N THR A 146 -4.23 2.70 3.73
CA THR A 146 -3.95 4.09 4.14
C THR A 146 -2.71 4.65 3.44
N MET A 147 -1.62 3.87 3.34
CA MET A 147 -0.42 4.29 2.62
C MET A 147 -0.72 4.60 1.15
N MET A 148 -1.56 3.79 0.50
CA MET A 148 -1.96 4.02 -0.88
C MET A 148 -2.88 5.24 -1.03
N GLU A 149 -3.95 5.32 -0.22
CA GLU A 149 -4.99 6.38 -0.28
C GLU A 149 -4.50 7.77 0.13
N SER A 150 -3.53 7.83 1.03
CA SER A 150 -2.96 9.08 1.54
C SER A 150 -1.63 9.36 0.85
N ASP A 151 -0.58 8.66 1.27
CA ASP A 151 0.80 9.06 1.00
C ASP A 151 1.13 8.91 -0.49
N PHE A 152 0.77 7.77 -1.08
CA PHE A 152 1.06 7.52 -2.50
C PHE A 152 0.13 8.31 -3.43
N ARG A 153 -1.15 8.45 -3.08
CA ARG A 153 -2.08 9.33 -3.80
C ARG A 153 -1.55 10.76 -3.86
N GLU A 154 -1.06 11.30 -2.75
CA GLU A 154 -0.49 12.64 -2.70
C GLU A 154 0.71 12.79 -3.65
N VAL A 155 1.57 11.78 -3.72
CA VAL A 155 2.69 11.75 -4.68
C VAL A 155 2.21 11.84 -6.13
N LEU A 156 1.21 11.04 -6.50
CA LEU A 156 0.64 11.05 -7.86
C LEU A 156 -0.06 12.38 -8.16
N CYS A 157 -0.88 12.90 -7.23
CA CYS A 157 -1.54 14.19 -7.37
C CYS A 157 -0.53 15.34 -7.52
N ASN A 158 0.55 15.34 -6.75
CA ASN A 158 1.60 16.36 -6.85
C ASN A 158 2.31 16.28 -8.22
N LYS A 159 2.60 15.07 -8.72
CA LYS A 159 3.17 14.88 -10.07
C LYS A 159 2.21 15.37 -11.17
N LEU A 160 0.91 15.11 -11.04
CA LEU A 160 -0.10 15.61 -11.98
C LEU A 160 -0.25 17.13 -11.93
N ARG A 161 -0.24 17.74 -10.73
CA ARG A 161 -0.29 19.21 -10.55
C ARG A 161 0.95 19.91 -11.11
N MET A 162 2.12 19.26 -11.04
CA MET A 162 3.33 19.74 -11.72
C MET A 162 3.23 19.62 -13.25
N GLY A 163 2.40 18.69 -13.74
CA GLY A 163 2.20 18.39 -15.15
C GLY A 163 0.96 19.04 -15.76
N PHE A 164 0.92 20.36 -15.88
CA PHE A 164 0.29 21.08 -17.00
C PHE A 164 0.63 22.56 -16.80
N PRO A 165 1.48 23.20 -17.63
CA PRO A 165 1.50 24.66 -17.66
C PRO A 165 0.12 25.08 -18.14
N ALA A 166 -0.58 25.91 -17.36
CA ALA A 166 -1.85 26.50 -17.73
C ALA A 166 -1.75 27.19 -19.10
N THR A 167 -2.02 26.46 -20.18
CA THR A 167 -2.45 27.05 -21.44
C THR A 167 -3.95 27.20 -21.32
N THR A 168 -4.37 28.14 -20.47
CA THR A 168 -5.71 28.69 -20.54
C THR A 168 -6.00 29.01 -22.00
N LEU A 169 -7.22 28.77 -22.47
CA LEU A 169 -7.65 29.07 -23.84
C LEU A 169 -7.26 30.49 -24.32
N GLN A 170 -7.11 31.43 -23.38
CA GLN A 170 -6.61 32.80 -23.57
C GLN A 170 -5.17 32.88 -24.11
N ASP A 171 -4.31 31.90 -23.82
CA ASP A 171 -2.92 31.84 -24.28
C ASP A 171 -2.74 30.98 -25.54
N ILE A 172 -3.78 30.43 -26.17
CA ILE A 172 -3.66 29.97 -27.56
C ILE A 172 -3.41 31.18 -28.47
N GLN A 173 -4.08 32.31 -28.21
CA GLN A 173 -3.80 33.58 -28.91
C GLN A 173 -2.41 34.13 -28.56
N ARG A 174 -1.97 34.06 -27.29
CA ARG A 174 -0.62 34.51 -26.91
C ARG A 174 0.49 33.53 -27.27
N GLY A 175 0.23 32.23 -27.35
CA GLY A 175 1.15 31.19 -27.77
C GLY A 175 1.41 31.27 -29.27
N VAL A 176 0.38 31.58 -30.07
CA VAL A 176 0.55 31.98 -31.48
C VAL A 176 1.37 33.29 -31.55
N THR A 177 1.09 34.27 -30.70
CA THR A 177 1.86 35.54 -30.66
C THR A 177 3.32 35.33 -30.20
N SER A 178 3.56 34.42 -29.27
CA SER A 178 4.86 34.11 -28.70
C SER A 178 5.68 33.26 -29.66
N ALA A 179 5.09 32.27 -30.32
CA ALA A 179 5.70 31.52 -31.41
C ALA A 179 6.04 32.42 -32.60
N VAL A 180 5.17 33.38 -32.95
CA VAL A 180 5.45 34.40 -33.97
C VAL A 180 6.56 35.36 -33.52
N SER A 181 6.59 35.78 -32.24
CA SER A 181 7.67 36.64 -31.73
C SER A 181 9.02 35.92 -31.59
N ILE A 182 9.01 34.63 -31.23
CA ILE A 182 10.18 33.77 -31.15
C ILE A 182 10.68 33.47 -32.57
N MET A 183 9.80 33.19 -33.54
CA MET A 183 10.20 33.08 -34.94
C MET A 183 10.78 34.39 -35.47
N HIS A 184 10.15 35.53 -35.17
CA HIS A 184 10.60 36.84 -35.65
C HIS A 184 11.94 37.28 -35.01
N SER A 185 12.16 36.97 -33.73
CA SER A 185 13.45 37.22 -33.04
C SER A 185 14.54 36.21 -33.44
N SER A 186 14.18 34.95 -33.68
CA SER A 186 15.10 33.92 -34.20
C SER A 186 15.57 34.23 -35.63
N LEU A 187 14.71 34.84 -36.46
CA LEU A 187 15.06 35.38 -37.77
C LEU A 187 16.03 36.58 -37.69
N GLN A 188 15.99 37.37 -36.60
CA GLN A 188 16.89 38.51 -36.39
C GLN A 188 18.23 38.12 -35.73
N GLN A 189 18.29 37.07 -34.92
CA GLN A 189 19.50 36.69 -34.16
C GLN A 189 20.18 35.40 -34.62
N GLY A 190 19.62 34.65 -35.58
CA GLY A 190 20.27 33.49 -36.20
C GLY A 190 20.52 32.30 -35.26
N LYS A 191 19.94 32.30 -34.06
CA LYS A 191 20.08 31.23 -33.06
C LYS A 191 18.69 30.81 -32.58
N PHE A 192 18.35 29.56 -32.87
CA PHE A 192 17.10 28.93 -32.45
C PHE A 192 17.32 28.30 -31.07
N ASP A 193 16.63 28.76 -30.04
CA ASP A 193 16.78 28.25 -28.67
C ASP A 193 15.76 27.11 -28.44
N THR A 194 16.16 25.86 -28.70
CA THR A 194 15.28 24.67 -28.63
C THR A 194 14.94 24.23 -27.21
N LYS A 195 15.67 24.72 -26.20
CA LYS A 195 15.56 24.29 -24.80
C LYS A 195 14.17 24.50 -24.18
N GLY A 196 13.45 25.54 -24.60
CA GLY A 196 12.09 25.80 -24.11
C GLY A 196 11.03 24.85 -24.69
N ILE A 197 11.27 24.29 -25.87
CA ILE A 197 10.37 23.33 -26.54
C ILE A 197 10.58 21.93 -25.96
N GLU A 198 11.85 21.53 -25.78
CA GLU A 198 12.24 20.25 -25.15
C GLU A 198 11.69 20.13 -23.72
N SER A 199 11.76 21.21 -22.92
CA SER A 199 11.20 21.25 -21.56
C SER A 199 9.66 21.11 -21.52
N ASN A 200 8.95 21.60 -22.54
CA ASN A 200 7.50 21.46 -22.63
C ASN A 200 7.09 20.03 -23.02
N ASP A 201 7.82 19.41 -23.94
CA ASP A 201 7.57 18.02 -24.33
C ASP A 201 7.95 17.03 -23.21
N GLU A 202 9.01 17.29 -22.44
CA GLU A 202 9.34 16.54 -21.23
C GLU A 202 8.23 16.63 -20.16
N ALA A 203 7.67 17.82 -19.94
CA ALA A 203 6.56 18.01 -19.01
C ALA A 203 5.29 17.27 -19.45
N LYS A 204 4.95 17.30 -20.75
CA LYS A 204 3.83 16.52 -21.30
C LYS A 204 4.05 15.02 -21.14
N MET A 205 5.26 14.53 -21.43
CA MET A 205 5.59 13.13 -21.27
C MET A 205 5.50 12.69 -19.81
N SER A 206 6.01 13.51 -18.87
CA SER A 206 5.88 13.25 -17.44
C SER A 206 4.42 13.20 -16.97
N PHE A 207 3.56 14.07 -17.51
CA PHE A 207 2.13 14.06 -17.22
C PHE A 207 1.45 12.78 -17.73
N LEU A 208 1.70 12.40 -18.99
CA LEU A 208 1.14 11.18 -19.58
C LEU A 208 1.60 9.92 -18.85
N VAL A 209 2.88 9.84 -18.48
CA VAL A 209 3.42 8.75 -17.65
C VAL A 209 2.70 8.71 -16.29
N CYS A 210 2.43 9.86 -15.68
CA CYS A 210 1.71 9.91 -14.41
C CYS A 210 0.25 9.43 -14.54
N LEU A 211 -0.43 9.74 -15.65
CA LEU A 211 -1.78 9.20 -15.92
C LEU A 211 -1.77 7.68 -16.10
N ASN A 212 -0.82 7.16 -16.88
CA ASN A 212 -0.65 5.71 -17.06
C ASN A 212 -0.31 5.03 -15.73
N ASN A 213 0.52 5.66 -14.90
CA ASN A 213 0.82 5.16 -13.56
C ASN A 213 -0.46 5.02 -12.71
N VAL A 214 -1.36 6.01 -12.74
CA VAL A 214 -2.65 5.96 -12.01
C VAL A 214 -3.51 4.80 -12.52
N GLU A 215 -3.60 4.60 -13.83
CA GLU A 215 -4.35 3.50 -14.44
C GLU A 215 -3.78 2.14 -13.99
N VAL A 216 -2.47 1.93 -14.13
CA VAL A 216 -1.81 0.68 -13.73
C VAL A 216 -1.91 0.44 -12.22
N CYS A 217 -1.90 1.49 -11.40
CA CYS A 217 -2.17 1.35 -9.96
C CYS A 217 -3.57 0.76 -9.70
N SER A 218 -4.59 1.22 -10.42
CA SER A 218 -5.95 0.70 -10.32
C SER A 218 -6.01 -0.81 -10.68
N GLU A 219 -5.38 -1.21 -11.78
CA GLU A 219 -5.30 -2.61 -12.21
C GLU A 219 -4.56 -3.50 -11.18
N ASN A 220 -3.44 -3.01 -10.66
CA ASN A 220 -2.64 -3.71 -9.67
C ASN A 220 -3.40 -3.91 -8.35
N ILE A 221 -4.26 -2.97 -7.95
CA ILE A 221 -5.12 -3.09 -6.78
C ILE A 221 -6.21 -4.13 -6.98
N VAL A 222 -6.86 -4.13 -8.14
CA VAL A 222 -7.84 -5.16 -8.49
C VAL A 222 -7.19 -6.55 -8.46
N THR A 223 -5.96 -6.66 -8.96
CA THR A 223 -5.19 -7.90 -8.92
C THR A 223 -4.82 -8.30 -7.49
N LEU A 224 -4.35 -7.36 -6.68
CA LEU A 224 -4.03 -7.60 -5.26
C LEU A 224 -5.25 -8.11 -4.50
N LYS A 225 -6.41 -7.46 -4.69
CA LYS A 225 -7.69 -7.88 -4.11
C LYS A 225 -8.05 -9.32 -4.48
N LYS A 226 -8.01 -9.67 -5.77
CA LYS A 226 -8.31 -11.03 -6.25
C LYS A 226 -7.38 -12.07 -5.60
N ASN A 227 -6.09 -11.75 -5.49
CA ASN A 227 -5.11 -12.64 -4.88
C ASN A 227 -5.40 -12.87 -3.38
N LEU A 228 -5.87 -11.85 -2.68
CA LEU A 228 -6.31 -11.99 -1.29
C LEU A 228 -7.59 -12.84 -1.20
N GLU A 229 -8.58 -12.62 -2.06
CA GLU A 229 -9.83 -13.40 -2.07
C GLU A 229 -9.60 -14.91 -2.34
N VAL A 230 -8.68 -15.25 -3.24
CA VAL A 230 -8.31 -16.64 -3.55
C VAL A 230 -7.51 -17.30 -2.41
N GLY A 231 -6.81 -16.50 -1.59
CA GLY A 231 -5.90 -16.95 -0.54
C GLY A 231 -6.53 -17.62 0.69
N GLY A 232 -7.86 -17.59 0.87
CA GLY A 232 -8.54 -18.44 1.85
C GLY A 232 -9.94 -18.02 2.29
N HIS A 233 -10.75 -19.04 2.64
CA HIS A 233 -12.08 -18.94 3.27
C HIS A 233 -12.13 -18.06 4.55
N PHE A 234 -10.96 -17.84 5.16
CA PHE A 234 -10.76 -17.11 6.40
C PHE A 234 -10.93 -15.58 6.24
N LEU A 235 -10.70 -15.06 5.03
CA LEU A 235 -10.84 -13.63 4.70
C LEU A 235 -12.31 -13.20 4.49
N GLN A 236 -13.24 -14.16 4.42
CA GLN A 236 -14.63 -13.89 4.07
C GLN A 236 -15.37 -13.07 5.14
N VAL A 237 -14.97 -13.17 6.41
CA VAL A 237 -15.63 -12.54 7.58
C VAL A 237 -15.30 -11.05 7.74
N HIS A 238 -14.15 -10.59 7.23
CA HIS A 238 -13.73 -9.17 7.27
C HIS A 238 -13.53 -8.57 5.87
N SER A 239 -13.94 -9.32 4.83
CA SER A 239 -13.85 -8.90 3.43
C SER A 239 -14.57 -7.59 3.15
N GLN A 240 -15.69 -7.30 3.82
CA GLN A 240 -16.49 -6.10 3.55
C GLN A 240 -15.81 -4.78 3.94
N GLU A 241 -15.06 -4.74 5.04
CA GLU A 241 -14.34 -3.53 5.47
C GLU A 241 -13.11 -3.29 4.59
N ILE A 242 -12.40 -4.36 4.23
CA ILE A 242 -11.27 -4.36 3.28
C ILE A 242 -11.74 -3.97 1.88
N LEU A 243 -12.90 -4.47 1.44
CA LEU A 243 -13.54 -4.11 0.18
C LEU A 243 -13.98 -2.65 0.16
N ALA A 244 -14.56 -2.14 1.26
CA ALA A 244 -15.00 -0.76 1.35
C ALA A 244 -13.81 0.22 1.27
N LEU A 245 -12.70 -0.10 1.93
CA LEU A 245 -11.46 0.69 1.88
C LEU A 245 -10.83 0.65 0.46
N LEU A 246 -10.62 -0.54 -0.12
CA LEU A 246 -10.07 -0.63 -1.49
C LEU A 246 -11.01 -0.04 -2.57
N HIS A 247 -12.33 -0.09 -2.36
CA HIS A 247 -13.31 0.54 -3.25
C HIS A 247 -13.32 2.07 -3.09
N THR A 248 -13.02 2.57 -1.89
CA THR A 248 -12.79 4.01 -1.64
C THR A 248 -11.54 4.48 -2.40
N PHE A 249 -10.42 3.76 -2.30
CA PHE A 249 -9.24 4.03 -3.13
C PHE A 249 -9.56 4.02 -4.62
N LEU A 250 -10.20 2.96 -5.14
CA LEU A 250 -10.53 2.85 -6.57
C LEU A 250 -11.51 3.95 -7.03
N ALA A 251 -12.42 4.40 -6.16
CA ALA A 251 -13.32 5.50 -6.45
C ALA A 251 -12.59 6.85 -6.52
N HIS A 252 -11.65 7.13 -5.60
CA HIS A 252 -10.89 8.38 -5.54
C HIS A 252 -9.71 8.44 -6.52
N CYS A 253 -9.15 7.29 -6.90
CA CYS A 253 -8.14 7.16 -7.95
C CYS A 253 -8.75 6.98 -9.34
N GLY A 254 -10.05 6.70 -9.42
CA GLY A 254 -10.84 6.85 -10.63
C GLY A 254 -10.65 8.28 -11.12
N ALA A 255 -9.91 8.43 -12.22
CA ALA A 255 -9.34 9.67 -12.72
C ALA A 255 -10.33 10.84 -12.85
N GLY A 256 -11.65 10.62 -12.68
CA GLY A 256 -12.69 11.62 -12.60
C GLY A 256 -12.53 12.65 -11.48
N GLU A 257 -12.23 12.29 -10.22
CA GLU A 257 -12.11 13.29 -9.14
C GLU A 257 -10.82 14.10 -9.23
N VAL A 258 -9.71 13.47 -9.64
CA VAL A 258 -8.44 14.19 -9.88
C VAL A 258 -8.51 15.01 -11.16
N LEU A 259 -9.18 14.54 -12.21
CA LEU A 259 -9.53 15.38 -13.36
C LEU A 259 -10.51 16.48 -12.96
N GLU A 260 -11.50 16.26 -12.10
CA GLU A 260 -12.46 17.29 -11.67
C GLU A 260 -11.77 18.35 -10.78
N GLU A 261 -10.88 17.97 -9.86
CA GLU A 261 -10.03 18.91 -9.10
C GLU A 261 -9.04 19.66 -10.00
N LEU A 262 -8.48 19.02 -11.04
CA LEU A 262 -7.57 19.67 -12.00
C LEU A 262 -8.30 20.48 -13.09
N LEU A 263 -9.54 20.13 -13.42
CA LEU A 263 -10.44 20.78 -14.39
C LEU A 263 -11.45 21.71 -13.72
N GLN A 264 -11.28 22.04 -12.43
CA GLN A 264 -11.94 23.20 -11.81
C GLN A 264 -11.51 24.49 -12.53
N LEU A 265 -12.22 24.76 -13.62
CA LEU A 265 -12.75 26.06 -14.01
C LEU A 265 -13.52 26.70 -12.84
#